data_AF-A0AAU5ZAE8-F1
#
_entry.id   AF-A0AAU5ZAE8-F1
#
_cell.length_a   1.000
_cell.length_b   1.000
_cell.length_c   1.000
_cell.angle_alpha   90.00
_cell.angle_beta   90.00
_cell.angle_gamma   90.00
#
_symmetry.space_group_name_H-M   'P 1'
#
loop_
_entity.id
_entity.type
_entity.pdbx_description
1 polymer ?
#
loop_
_entity_poly.entity_id
_entity_poly.type
_entity_poly.pdbx_seq_one_letter_code
_entity_poly.pdbx_strand_id
1 'polypeptide(L)'
;MVAAFAGKKYQCSTDEAYQTCSQGTTSIQVLIGTHPRPPVLSLQATGVAAEATTKLSDFAPQALEMAHVNPRGQIADWLKQQQGKASAQTTAGNWTVEFSTEVDSDQPGAILTLTDKLCKANCGAE
;
A
#
# COMPACT_ATOMS: atom_id res chain seq x y z
N MET A 1 14.92 -2.60 -4.35
CA MET A 1 13.85 -1.64 -4.00
C MET A 1 13.19 -1.92 -2.65
N VAL A 2 13.15 -3.17 -2.14
CA VAL A 2 12.61 -3.51 -0.80
C VAL A 2 13.69 -3.66 0.29
N ALA A 3 14.97 -3.54 -0.07
CA ALA A 3 16.07 -3.58 0.90
C ALA A 3 15.91 -2.55 2.05
N ALA A 4 15.20 -1.45 1.80
CA ALA A 4 14.86 -0.45 2.83
C ALA A 4 13.93 -1.00 3.94
N PHE A 5 12.99 -1.90 3.61
CA PHE A 5 12.03 -2.46 4.57
C PHE A 5 12.63 -3.61 5.39
N ALA A 6 13.47 -4.44 4.76
CA ALA A 6 14.16 -5.54 5.44
C ALA A 6 15.02 -5.07 6.64
N GLY A 7 15.54 -3.84 6.60
CA GLY A 7 16.33 -3.25 7.68
C GLY A 7 15.54 -2.84 8.94
N LYS A 8 14.20 -2.88 8.93
CA LYS A 8 13.33 -2.32 9.98
C LYS A 8 12.54 -3.37 10.79
N LYS A 9 13.05 -4.61 10.90
CA LYS A 9 12.37 -5.76 11.54
C LYS A 9 11.06 -6.20 10.86
N TYR A 10 10.85 -5.86 9.59
CA TYR A 10 9.77 -6.44 8.80
C TYR A 10 10.16 -7.85 8.37
N GLN A 11 9.23 -8.79 8.49
CA GLN A 11 9.39 -10.12 7.91
C GLN A 11 8.97 -10.03 6.45
N CYS A 12 9.94 -10.10 5.55
CA CYS A 12 9.70 -10.04 4.13
C CYS A 12 9.74 -11.43 3.53
N SER A 13 8.69 -11.78 2.80
CA SER A 13 8.59 -12.97 1.96
C SER A 13 8.42 -12.54 0.51
N THR A 14 8.88 -13.37 -0.41
CA THR A 14 8.65 -13.20 -1.84
C THR A 14 7.75 -14.33 -2.30
N ASP A 15 6.67 -13.99 -2.98
CA ASP A 15 5.68 -14.91 -3.52
C ASP A 15 5.46 -14.57 -4.99
N GLU A 16 5.84 -15.48 -5.89
CA GLU A 16 5.78 -15.31 -7.35
C GLU A 16 6.36 -13.96 -7.82
N ALA A 17 5.48 -13.03 -8.19
CA ALA A 17 5.82 -11.68 -8.67
C ALA A 17 5.79 -10.63 -7.56
N TYR A 18 5.37 -10.94 -6.34
CA TYR A 18 5.19 -9.99 -5.25
C TYR A 18 6.18 -10.18 -4.11
N GLN A 19 6.61 -9.07 -3.50
CA GLN A 19 7.31 -9.10 -2.23
C GLN A 19 6.40 -8.51 -1.16
N THR A 20 6.13 -9.30 -0.12
CA THR A 20 5.29 -8.90 1.01
C THR A 20 6.15 -8.77 2.26
N CYS A 21 6.20 -7.59 2.85
CA CYS A 21 6.86 -7.29 4.12
C CYS A 21 5.81 -6.98 5.19
N SER A 22 5.73 -7.80 6.23
CA SER A 22 4.78 -7.62 7.34
C SER A 22 5.46 -7.29 8.66
N GLN A 23 4.77 -6.51 9.48
CA GLN A 23 5.15 -6.21 10.86
C GLN A 23 3.88 -6.01 11.68
N GLY A 24 3.64 -6.92 12.63
CA GLY A 24 2.44 -6.89 13.48
C GLY A 24 1.18 -6.96 12.64
N THR A 25 0.31 -5.96 12.78
CA THR A 25 -0.98 -5.86 12.05
C THR A 25 -0.88 -5.04 10.76
N THR A 26 0.32 -4.81 10.23
CA THR A 26 0.53 -4.07 8.98
C THR A 26 1.38 -4.86 8.01
N SER A 27 1.09 -4.74 6.73
CA SER A 27 1.86 -5.35 5.66
C SER A 27 1.99 -4.41 4.47
N ILE A 28 3.09 -4.57 3.76
CA ILE A 28 3.38 -3.91 2.48
C ILE A 28 3.55 -5.02 1.47
N GLN A 29 2.85 -4.94 0.36
CA GLN A 29 3.06 -5.77 -0.80
C GLN A 29 3.52 -4.89 -1.95
N VAL A 30 4.57 -5.31 -2.65
CA VAL A 30 5.04 -4.63 -3.86
C VAL A 30 5.16 -5.61 -5.01
N LEU A 31 4.78 -5.18 -6.20
CA LEU A 31 5.07 -5.95 -7.41
C LEU A 31 6.57 -5.83 -7.71
N ILE A 32 7.25 -6.97 -7.70
CA ILE A 32 8.67 -7.11 -8.02
C ILE A 32 8.82 -7.02 -9.54
N GLY A 33 9.71 -6.14 -9.99
CA GLY A 33 10.05 -6.01 -11.39
C GLY A 33 11.39 -5.33 -11.57
N THR A 34 11.81 -5.20 -12.82
CA THR A 34 13.04 -4.50 -13.20
C THR A 34 12.89 -2.98 -13.23
N HIS A 35 11.74 -2.46 -12.81
CA HIS A 35 11.46 -1.03 -12.81
C HIS A 35 12.21 -0.33 -11.67
N PRO A 36 12.72 0.89 -11.90
CA PRO A 36 13.38 1.68 -10.87
C PRO A 36 12.43 2.17 -9.77
N ARG A 37 11.11 1.99 -9.94
CA ARG A 37 10.04 2.18 -8.95
C ARG A 37 9.02 1.05 -9.03
N PRO A 38 8.45 0.57 -7.91
CA PRO A 38 7.47 -0.49 -7.95
C PRO A 38 6.24 0.01 -8.72
N PRO A 39 5.78 -0.75 -9.74
CA PRO A 39 4.60 -0.34 -10.51
C PRO A 39 3.30 -0.46 -9.71
N VAL A 40 3.25 -1.38 -8.74
CA VAL A 40 2.14 -1.53 -7.79
C VAL A 40 2.69 -1.65 -6.38
N LEU A 41 2.07 -0.92 -5.46
CA LEU A 41 2.34 -0.93 -4.03
C LEU A 41 1.00 -1.03 -3.29
N SER A 42 0.82 -2.07 -2.50
CA SER A 42 -0.35 -2.23 -1.63
C SER A 42 0.07 -2.19 -0.17
N LEU A 43 -0.54 -1.31 0.60
CA LEU A 43 -0.38 -1.23 2.05
C LEU A 43 -1.63 -1.81 2.69
N GLN A 44 -1.47 -2.64 3.71
CA GLN A 44 -2.60 -3.29 4.36
C GLN A 44 -2.45 -3.16 5.87
N ALA A 45 -3.59 -3.04 6.55
CA ALA A 45 -3.67 -3.08 8.00
C ALA A 45 -4.83 -3.99 8.42
N THR A 46 -4.58 -4.91 9.34
CA THR A 46 -5.60 -5.83 9.87
C THR A 46 -6.27 -5.27 11.12
N GLY A 47 -7.54 -5.60 11.31
CA GLY A 47 -8.37 -5.17 12.44
C GLY A 47 -9.71 -4.61 11.95
N VAL A 48 -10.57 -4.17 12.88
CA VAL A 48 -11.84 -3.54 12.51
C VAL A 48 -11.57 -2.33 11.60
N ALA A 49 -12.43 -2.10 10.60
CA ALA A 49 -12.16 -1.13 9.53
C ALA A 49 -11.72 0.26 10.02
N ALA A 50 -12.32 0.79 11.09
CA ALA A 50 -11.94 2.09 11.66
C ALA A 50 -10.52 2.11 12.26
N GLU A 51 -10.15 1.06 13.00
CA GLU A 51 -8.80 0.91 13.57
C GLU A 51 -7.77 0.64 12.46
N ALA A 52 -8.11 -0.25 11.52
CA ALA A 52 -7.27 -0.57 10.38
C ALA A 52 -6.99 0.67 9.52
N THR A 53 -8.00 1.49 9.22
CA THR A 53 -7.83 2.74 8.47
C THR A 53 -6.94 3.74 9.20
N THR A 54 -7.09 3.84 10.53
CA THR A 54 -6.24 4.70 11.36
C THR A 54 -4.78 4.23 11.33
N LYS A 55 -4.54 2.93 11.54
CA LYS A 55 -3.20 2.33 11.45
C LYS A 55 -2.59 2.53 10.06
N LEU A 56 -3.38 2.30 9.02
CA LEU A 56 -2.97 2.49 7.64
C LEU A 56 -2.59 3.95 7.36
N SER A 57 -3.34 4.91 7.90
CA SER A 57 -3.07 6.35 7.75
C SER A 57 -1.78 6.80 8.46
N ASP A 58 -1.47 6.20 9.61
CA ASP A 58 -0.23 6.45 10.36
C ASP A 58 0.99 5.82 9.66
N PHE A 59 0.80 4.61 9.12
CA PHE A 59 1.82 3.83 8.46
C PHE A 59 2.14 4.29 7.03
N ALA A 60 1.13 4.73 6.26
CA ALA A 60 1.24 5.14 4.87
C ALA A 60 2.38 6.13 4.57
N PRO A 61 2.56 7.26 5.28
CA PRO A 61 3.60 8.24 4.93
C PRO A 61 5.01 7.64 4.93
N GLN A 62 5.32 6.78 5.90
CA GLN A 62 6.62 6.12 5.99
C GLN A 62 6.79 5.07 4.88
N ALA A 63 5.75 4.29 4.58
CA ALA A 63 5.76 3.30 3.52
C ALA A 63 5.93 3.92 2.13
N LEU A 64 5.20 5.01 1.86
CA LEU A 64 5.27 5.77 0.62
C LEU A 64 6.65 6.41 0.41
N GLU A 65 7.27 6.91 1.47
CA GLU A 65 8.63 7.44 1.40
C GLU A 65 9.65 6.35 1.05
N MET A 66 9.59 5.20 1.72
CA MET A 66 10.48 4.07 1.43
C MET A 66 10.28 3.51 0.01
N ALA A 67 9.06 3.58 -0.53
CA ALA A 67 8.74 3.19 -1.89
C ALA A 67 9.00 4.29 -2.94
N HIS A 68 9.55 5.45 -2.53
CA HIS A 68 9.80 6.62 -3.39
C HIS A 68 8.54 7.14 -4.12
N VAL A 69 7.36 6.97 -3.52
CA VAL A 69 6.10 7.46 -4.08
C VAL A 69 5.97 8.97 -3.86
N ASN A 70 5.61 9.71 -4.91
CA ASN A 70 5.26 11.12 -4.84
C ASN A 70 4.02 11.42 -5.68
N PRO A 71 3.09 12.28 -5.21
CA PRO A 71 3.18 13.15 -4.02
C PRO A 71 2.68 12.47 -2.72
N ARG A 72 3.58 11.98 -1.86
CA ARG A 72 3.24 11.21 -0.64
C ARG A 72 2.37 11.97 0.37
N GLY A 73 2.61 13.26 0.56
CA GLY A 73 1.82 14.10 1.47
C GLY A 73 0.36 14.19 1.07
N GLN A 74 0.08 14.37 -0.23
CA GLN A 74 -1.29 14.42 -0.75
C GLN A 74 -2.01 13.07 -0.60
N ILE A 75 -1.30 11.96 -0.82
CA ILE A 75 -1.86 10.61 -0.69
C ILE A 75 -2.19 10.31 0.78
N ALA A 76 -1.29 10.64 1.70
CA ALA A 76 -1.51 10.45 3.12
C ALA A 76 -2.65 11.33 3.66
N ASP A 77 -2.76 12.59 3.21
CA ASP A 77 -3.87 13.47 3.57
C ASP A 77 -5.21 12.93 3.03
N TRP A 78 -5.23 12.53 1.76
CA TRP A 78 -6.41 11.92 1.15
C TRP A 78 -6.83 10.64 1.89
N LEU A 79 -5.90 9.77 2.29
CA LEU A 79 -6.23 8.54 3.02
C LEU A 79 -6.93 8.85 4.35
N LYS A 80 -6.49 9.87 5.10
CA LYS A 80 -7.13 10.28 6.35
C LYS A 80 -8.60 10.66 6.16
N GLN A 81 -8.94 11.23 5.00
CA GLN A 81 -10.32 11.59 4.64
C GLN A 81 -11.21 10.38 4.29
N GLN A 82 -10.65 9.17 4.21
CA GLN A 82 -11.40 7.94 3.91
C GLN A 82 -11.84 7.18 5.17
N GLN A 83 -11.60 7.71 6.37
CA GLN A 83 -12.17 7.15 7.60
C GLN A 83 -13.69 6.98 7.47
N GLY A 84 -14.16 5.79 7.83
CA GLY A 84 -15.58 5.43 7.79
C GLY A 84 -16.14 5.11 6.40
N LYS A 85 -15.31 5.10 5.35
CA LYS A 85 -15.73 4.69 4.01
C LYS A 85 -15.38 3.23 3.74
N ALA A 86 -16.23 2.57 2.96
CA ALA A 86 -15.99 1.20 2.53
C ALA A 86 -14.90 1.13 1.45
N SER A 87 -14.92 2.06 0.51
CA SER A 87 -13.90 2.20 -0.54
C SER A 87 -13.87 3.62 -1.10
N ALA A 88 -12.75 3.99 -1.71
CA ALA A 88 -12.55 5.26 -2.40
C ALA A 88 -11.41 5.14 -3.42
N GLN A 89 -11.43 5.98 -4.45
CA GLN A 89 -10.35 6.05 -5.41
C GLN A 89 -10.04 7.51 -5.74
N THR A 90 -8.77 7.82 -5.97
CA THR A 90 -8.31 9.12 -6.44
C THR A 90 -7.10 8.99 -7.36
N THR A 91 -6.71 10.11 -7.95
CA THR A 91 -5.43 10.25 -8.65
C THR A 91 -4.57 11.28 -7.93
N ALA A 92 -3.33 10.91 -7.64
CA ALA A 92 -2.34 11.80 -7.04
C ALA A 92 -1.04 11.77 -7.86
N GLY A 93 -0.79 12.83 -8.63
CA GLY A 93 0.32 12.88 -9.57
C GLY A 93 0.25 11.73 -10.59
N ASN A 94 1.26 10.87 -10.59
CA ASN A 94 1.35 9.72 -11.48
C ASN A 94 0.73 8.44 -10.91
N TRP A 95 0.03 8.51 -9.78
CA TRP A 95 -0.50 7.33 -9.10
C TRP A 95 -2.02 7.31 -9.12
N THR A 96 -2.58 6.17 -9.47
CA THR A 96 -3.95 5.81 -9.07
C THR A 96 -3.86 5.30 -7.65
N VAL A 97 -4.68 5.86 -6.76
CA VAL A 97 -4.72 5.50 -5.35
C VAL A 97 -6.10 4.96 -5.04
N GLU A 98 -6.16 3.73 -4.57
CA GLU A 98 -7.38 2.99 -4.27
C GLU A 98 -7.36 2.59 -2.81
N PHE A 99 -8.43 2.90 -2.10
CA PHE A 99 -8.64 2.53 -0.71
C PHE A 99 -9.86 1.63 -0.63
N SER A 100 -9.74 0.55 0.13
CA SER A 100 -10.83 -0.38 0.39
C SER A 100 -10.73 -0.89 1.82
N THR A 101 -11.86 -1.15 2.43
CA THR A 101 -11.95 -1.86 3.72
C THR A 101 -12.67 -3.17 3.51
N GLU A 102 -12.15 -4.21 4.13
CA GLU A 102 -12.79 -5.51 4.21
C GLU A 102 -13.41 -5.62 5.60
N VAL A 103 -14.74 -5.72 5.63
CA VAL A 103 -15.53 -5.83 6.87
C VAL A 103 -16.22 -7.19 7.01
N ASP A 104 -16.36 -7.93 5.91
CA ASP A 104 -17.07 -9.22 5.82
C ASP A 104 -16.14 -10.43 5.58
N SER A 105 -14.82 -10.21 5.66
CA SER A 105 -13.80 -11.25 5.50
C SER A 105 -13.40 -11.86 6.85
N ASP A 106 -12.87 -13.10 6.83
CA ASP A 106 -12.26 -13.77 8.00
C ASP A 106 -11.13 -12.92 8.62
N GLN A 107 -10.53 -12.02 7.83
CA GLN A 107 -9.54 -11.04 8.25
C GLN A 107 -10.00 -9.63 7.87
N PRO A 108 -10.80 -8.94 8.71
CA PRO A 108 -11.19 -7.57 8.44
C PRO A 108 -9.95 -6.65 8.44
N GLY A 109 -9.99 -5.63 7.60
CA GLY A 109 -8.85 -4.74 7.41
C GLY A 109 -9.11 -3.57 6.48
N ALA A 110 -8.04 -2.82 6.24
CA ALA A 110 -8.01 -1.71 5.31
C ALA A 110 -6.80 -1.87 4.38
N ILE A 111 -7.02 -1.59 3.11
CA ILE A 111 -6.04 -1.75 2.04
C ILE A 111 -5.95 -0.43 1.28
N LEU A 112 -4.73 0.01 1.02
CA LEU A 112 -4.40 1.12 0.14
C LEU A 112 -3.52 0.59 -0.99
N THR A 113 -4.05 0.54 -2.21
CA THR A 113 -3.32 0.15 -3.40
C THR A 113 -2.93 1.39 -4.20
N LEU A 114 -1.69 1.45 -4.63
CA LEU A 114 -1.13 2.49 -5.48
C LEU A 114 -0.62 1.85 -6.76
N THR A 115 -1.17 2.31 -7.87
CA THR A 115 -0.82 1.83 -9.21
C THR A 115 -0.19 2.97 -10.00
N ASP A 116 1.02 2.74 -10.49
CA ASP A 116 1.74 3.74 -11.26
C ASP A 116 1.17 3.88 -12.68
N LYS A 117 0.69 5.08 -13.02
CA LYS A 117 0.12 5.38 -14.33
C LYS A 117 1.15 5.49 -15.45
N LEU A 118 2.43 5.70 -15.13
CA LEU A 118 3.47 5.71 -16.18
C LEU A 118 3.95 4.30 -16.52
N CYS A 119 3.53 3.30 -15.75
CA CYS A 119 3.82 1.93 -16.07
C CYS A 119 2.92 1.52 -17.25
N LYS A 120 3.53 1.32 -18.42
CA LYS A 120 2.85 1.00 -19.69
C LYS A 120 2.94 -0.48 -20.10
N ALA A 121 3.74 -1.29 -19.42
CA ALA A 121 3.90 -2.73 -19.65
C ALA A 121 4.35 -3.44 -18.36
N ASN A 122 3.80 -4.63 -18.06
CA ASN A 122 4.11 -5.47 -16.88
C ASN A 122 3.85 -4.78 -15.52
N CYS A 123 2.70 -4.14 -15.39
CA CYS A 123 2.33 -3.30 -14.25
C CYS A 123 1.24 -3.91 -13.37
N GLY A 124 0.76 -5.09 -13.70
CA GLY A 124 -0.06 -5.94 -12.86
C GLY A 124 0.58 -7.32 -12.84
N ALA A 125 0.37 -8.08 -11.77
CA ALA A 125 0.32 -9.52 -11.97
C ALA A 125 -0.87 -9.79 -12.91
N GLU A 126 -0.61 -10.65 -13.88
CA GLU A 126 -1.36 -10.85 -15.12
C GLU A 126 -2.87 -11.01 -14.95
#